data_AF-A0A2S0Q6Y0-F1
#
_entry.id   AF-A0A2S0Q6Y0-F1
#
_cell.length_a   1.000
_cell.length_b   1.000
_cell.length_c   1.000
_cell.angle_alpha   90.00
_cell.angle_beta   90.00
_cell.angle_gamma   90.00
#
_symmetry.space_group_name_H-M   'P 1'
#
loop_
_entity.id
_entity.type
_entity.pdbx_description
1 polymer ?
#
loop_
_entity_poly.entity_id
_entity_poly.type
_entity_poly.pdbx_seq_one_letter_code
_entity_poly.pdbx_strand_id
1 'polypeptide(L)'
;MNIVKINDRITRIQNRLFEQAHTQSLELKPVAIALNKQGIKEGKLYCNPGMIPLPMPFCEYLRSLNTSQKSILSAAFLANFYKYVANSESQAIPSNMSVSEKLFAPYSDEYMILHQETNEELDHIWSFRTIHSMVCREIGIQDSFDEPGFFYGSFRPIPQSDWENLDTSFSFDVDLSETLSYLMKGKSFLNKLVEQMELQNKNWLYRTLRFIVGDAVRMLPDEIVQDNGLGSLWLLYRYMANVELKQAESYLFDDPENFAYDPLAFELNHAHITDEARHYTTSFDLGFELYQKAPPEAQNFIRYAMQKIVEDYINASFTTYLEKLDLNKQGVILTDTRLGLNSLRMSLHHPEFIHKQVDINKLIHSWRDMSLSWRKIIGSLEQKSWRYRAQQIARLVQALELELNQELLGNRYDRYQDALEAKEIQRLIEVA
;
A
#
# COMPACT_ATOMS: atom_id res chain seq x y z
N MET A 1 3.66 -33.35 10.63
CA MET A 1 3.42 -31.90 10.60
C MET A 1 3.77 -31.33 11.96
N ASN A 2 4.90 -30.63 12.07
CA ASN A 2 5.20 -29.82 13.25
C ASN A 2 4.32 -28.56 13.13
N ILE A 3 3.41 -28.35 14.07
CA ILE A 3 2.56 -27.16 14.11
C ILE A 3 3.33 -26.08 14.88
N VAL A 4 3.42 -24.88 14.32
CA VAL A 4 4.02 -23.74 15.04
C VAL A 4 3.01 -23.28 16.10
N LYS A 5 3.27 -23.61 17.37
CA LYS A 5 2.46 -23.11 18.48
C LYS A 5 2.80 -21.65 18.72
N ILE A 6 1.81 -20.76 18.65
CA ILE A 6 1.94 -19.32 18.94
C ILE A 6 1.52 -19.04 20.38
N ASN A 7 1.97 -17.90 20.91
CA ASN A 7 1.67 -17.45 22.25
C ASN A 7 0.19 -17.07 22.35
N ASP A 8 -0.50 -17.69 23.30
CA ASP A 8 -1.91 -17.43 23.62
C ASP A 8 -2.25 -15.94 23.75
N ARG A 9 -1.27 -15.08 24.08
CA ARG A 9 -1.46 -13.63 24.14
C ARG A 9 -1.88 -13.04 22.79
N ILE A 10 -1.28 -13.45 21.67
CA ILE A 10 -1.65 -12.93 20.34
C ILE A 10 -3.07 -13.35 20.01
N THR A 11 -3.37 -14.62 20.26
CA THR A 11 -4.71 -15.19 20.12
C THR A 11 -5.75 -14.43 20.93
N ARG A 12 -5.44 -14.04 22.18
CA ARG A 12 -6.34 -13.21 23.00
C ARG A 12 -6.51 -11.78 22.49
N ILE A 13 -5.45 -11.17 21.94
CA ILE A 13 -5.55 -9.83 21.33
C ILE A 13 -6.46 -9.91 20.10
N GLN A 14 -6.25 -10.92 19.25
CA GLN A 14 -7.02 -11.15 18.04
C GLN A 14 -8.47 -11.51 18.35
N ASN A 15 -8.73 -12.39 19.32
CA ASN A 15 -10.09 -12.70 19.75
C ASN A 15 -10.80 -11.46 20.31
N ARG A 16 -10.11 -10.59 21.06
CA ARG A 16 -10.69 -9.32 21.50
C ARG A 16 -11.00 -8.38 20.33
N LEU A 17 -10.10 -8.26 19.36
CA LEU A 17 -10.31 -7.44 18.16
C LEU A 17 -11.47 -8.00 17.31
N PHE A 18 -11.57 -9.32 17.21
CA PHE A 18 -12.65 -10.03 16.53
C PHE A 18 -14.00 -9.82 17.21
N GLU A 19 -14.06 -9.97 18.54
CA GLU A 19 -15.27 -9.70 19.33
C GLU A 19 -15.72 -8.25 19.16
N GLN A 20 -14.79 -7.29 19.17
CA GLN A 20 -15.09 -5.88 18.93
C GLN A 20 -15.65 -5.63 17.52
N ALA A 21 -15.07 -6.24 16.49
CA ALA A 21 -15.55 -6.11 15.11
C ALA A 21 -17.00 -6.61 14.92
N HIS A 22 -17.36 -7.71 15.58
CA HIS A 22 -18.72 -8.28 15.47
C HIS A 22 -19.77 -7.48 16.25
N THR A 23 -19.37 -6.62 17.20
CA THR A 23 -20.31 -5.73 17.89
C THR A 23 -20.73 -4.51 17.07
N GLN A 24 -19.98 -4.18 16.01
CA GLN A 24 -20.23 -3.04 15.12
C GLN A 24 -19.96 -3.39 13.65
N SER A 25 -20.39 -4.57 13.19
CA SER A 25 -20.19 -4.97 11.80
C SER A 25 -20.91 -3.99 10.86
N LEU A 26 -20.14 -3.10 10.26
CA LEU A 26 -20.53 -2.35 9.08
C LEU A 26 -20.10 -3.18 7.87
N GLU A 27 -21.02 -3.95 7.30
CA GLU A 27 -20.75 -4.66 6.05
C GLU A 27 -20.50 -3.63 4.93
N LEU A 28 -19.34 -3.70 4.25
CA LEU A 28 -18.99 -2.74 3.20
C LEU A 28 -19.94 -2.85 2.01
N LYS A 29 -20.38 -4.07 1.68
CA LYS A 29 -21.28 -4.37 0.55
C LYS A 29 -22.55 -3.51 0.53
N PRO A 30 -23.41 -3.50 1.57
CA PRO A 30 -24.57 -2.62 1.63
C PRO A 30 -24.24 -1.14 1.40
N VAL A 31 -23.16 -0.62 2.00
CA VAL A 31 -22.73 0.78 1.85
C VAL A 31 -22.31 1.06 0.40
N ALA A 32 -21.53 0.17 -0.22
CA ALA A 32 -21.12 0.28 -1.61
C ALA A 32 -22.32 0.24 -2.58
N ILE A 33 -23.34 -0.61 -2.31
CA ILE A 33 -24.59 -0.64 -3.09
C ILE A 33 -25.34 0.68 -2.97
N ALA A 34 -25.45 1.22 -1.76
CA ALA A 34 -26.11 2.51 -1.52
C ALA A 34 -25.39 3.64 -2.24
N LEU A 35 -24.05 3.69 -2.14
CA LEU A 35 -23.21 4.68 -2.79
C LEU A 35 -23.30 4.58 -4.31
N ASN A 36 -23.32 3.35 -4.86
CA ASN A 36 -23.50 3.11 -6.29
C ASN A 36 -24.83 3.62 -6.82
N LYS A 37 -25.92 3.41 -6.07
CA LYS A 37 -27.26 3.94 -6.42
C LYS A 37 -27.33 5.46 -6.32
N GLN A 38 -26.58 6.04 -5.39
CA GLN A 38 -26.55 7.48 -5.16
C GLN A 38 -25.82 8.22 -6.29
N GLY A 39 -24.72 7.65 -6.80
CA GLY A 39 -23.84 8.34 -7.75
C GLY A 39 -23.03 9.48 -7.10
N ILE A 40 -22.43 10.32 -7.95
CA ILE A 40 -21.64 11.47 -7.52
C ILE A 40 -22.57 12.63 -7.13
N LYS A 41 -22.54 13.05 -5.86
CA LYS A 41 -23.30 14.20 -5.37
C LYS A 41 -22.49 15.48 -5.48
N GLU A 42 -23.06 16.48 -6.15
CA GLU A 42 -22.51 17.83 -6.19
C GLU A 42 -22.41 18.42 -4.77
N GLY A 43 -21.31 19.12 -4.49
CA GLY A 43 -21.10 19.76 -3.19
C GLY A 43 -20.60 18.83 -2.10
N LYS A 44 -20.48 17.53 -2.40
CA LYS A 44 -19.92 16.53 -1.48
C LYS A 44 -18.53 16.11 -1.92
N LEU A 45 -17.63 15.98 -0.95
CA LEU A 45 -16.28 15.47 -1.16
C LEU A 45 -16.21 13.99 -0.79
N TYR A 46 -15.49 13.23 -1.59
CA TYR A 46 -15.29 11.79 -1.42
C TYR A 46 -13.92 11.46 -0.81
N CYS A 47 -13.08 12.48 -0.62
CA CYS A 47 -11.85 12.44 0.13
C CYS A 47 -11.43 13.87 0.50
N ASN A 48 -10.47 14.00 1.41
CA ASN A 48 -9.81 15.25 1.72
C ASN A 48 -9.02 15.73 0.48
N PRO A 49 -9.19 16.97 0.01
CA PRO A 49 -8.47 17.47 -1.17
C PRO A 49 -6.95 17.44 -1.04
N GLY A 50 -6.41 17.51 0.18
CA GLY A 50 -4.98 17.41 0.45
C GLY A 50 -4.42 15.99 0.38
N MET A 51 -5.27 14.96 0.34
CA MET A 51 -4.88 13.58 0.09
C MET A 51 -4.71 13.25 -1.39
N ILE A 52 -5.28 14.07 -2.27
CA ILE A 52 -5.12 13.88 -3.72
C ILE A 52 -3.71 14.32 -4.07
N PRO A 53 -2.83 13.42 -4.54
CA PRO A 53 -1.42 13.71 -4.82
C PRO A 53 -1.32 14.50 -6.12
N LEU A 54 -1.67 15.77 -6.02
CA LEU A 54 -1.65 16.80 -7.03
C LEU A 54 -1.23 18.11 -6.34
N PRO A 55 -0.61 19.07 -7.04
CA PRO A 55 -0.16 20.32 -6.43
C PRO A 55 -1.34 21.30 -6.27
N MET A 56 -2.44 20.86 -5.66
CA MET A 56 -3.69 21.60 -5.48
C MET A 56 -3.48 23.00 -4.88
N PRO A 57 -2.62 23.22 -3.85
CA PRO A 57 -2.45 24.55 -3.27
C PRO A 57 -1.71 25.53 -4.19
N PHE A 58 -0.96 25.02 -5.17
CA PHE A 58 0.04 25.78 -5.91
C PHE A 58 -0.25 25.89 -7.41
N CYS A 59 -1.13 25.05 -7.93
CA CYS A 59 -1.55 25.10 -9.32
C CYS A 59 -2.83 25.94 -9.46
N GLU A 60 -2.73 27.07 -10.18
CA GLU A 60 -3.86 27.95 -10.45
C GLU A 60 -5.03 27.20 -11.10
N TYR A 61 -4.75 26.35 -12.09
CA TYR A 61 -5.75 25.51 -12.75
C TYR A 61 -6.53 24.67 -11.73
N LEU A 62 -5.84 23.91 -10.86
CA LEU A 62 -6.48 23.05 -9.87
C LEU A 62 -7.23 23.84 -8.79
N ARG A 63 -6.72 25.01 -8.40
CA ARG A 63 -7.42 25.91 -7.47
C ARG A 63 -8.71 26.48 -8.06
N SER A 64 -8.72 26.70 -9.37
CA SER A 64 -9.85 27.29 -10.09
C SER A 64 -11.02 26.32 -10.30
N LEU A 65 -10.90 25.07 -9.84
CA LEU A 65 -11.99 24.09 -9.90
C LEU A 65 -13.14 24.53 -8.98
N ASN A 66 -14.35 24.53 -9.52
CA ASN A 66 -15.56 24.83 -8.77
C ASN A 66 -15.93 23.67 -7.84
N THR A 67 -17.01 23.83 -7.08
CA THR A 67 -17.49 22.84 -6.11
C THR A 67 -17.84 21.50 -6.77
N SER A 68 -18.59 21.49 -7.87
CA SER A 68 -18.97 20.28 -8.61
C SER A 68 -17.73 19.53 -9.16
N GLN A 69 -16.80 20.26 -9.76
CA GLN A 69 -15.54 19.72 -10.29
C GLN A 69 -14.67 19.09 -9.18
N LYS A 70 -14.67 19.67 -7.97
CA LYS A 70 -13.98 19.09 -6.81
C LYS A 70 -14.65 17.82 -6.32
N SER A 71 -15.99 17.75 -6.31
CA SER A 71 -16.73 16.53 -6.01
C SER A 71 -16.33 15.40 -6.96
N ILE A 72 -16.35 15.66 -8.28
CA ILE A 72 -15.94 14.69 -9.32
C ILE A 72 -14.48 14.26 -9.14
N LEU A 73 -13.56 15.21 -8.95
CA LEU A 73 -12.13 14.88 -8.76
C LEU A 73 -11.90 14.03 -7.51
N SER A 74 -12.55 14.35 -6.40
CA SER A 74 -12.44 13.55 -5.18
C SER A 74 -13.06 12.15 -5.34
N ALA A 75 -14.16 12.02 -6.09
CA ALA A 75 -14.77 10.71 -6.37
C ALA A 75 -13.90 9.86 -7.30
N ALA A 76 -13.31 10.48 -8.33
CA ALA A 76 -12.33 9.85 -9.20
C ALA A 76 -11.10 9.37 -8.42
N PHE A 77 -10.63 10.17 -7.45
CA PHE A 77 -9.55 9.76 -6.55
C PHE A 77 -9.93 8.60 -5.66
N LEU A 78 -11.10 8.64 -5.01
CA LEU A 78 -11.60 7.54 -4.19
C LEU A 78 -11.67 6.23 -4.99
N ALA A 79 -12.20 6.27 -6.22
CA ALA A 79 -12.28 5.11 -7.10
C ALA A 79 -10.89 4.56 -7.48
N ASN A 80 -9.93 5.42 -7.82
CA ASN A 80 -8.56 4.98 -8.14
C ASN A 80 -7.83 4.45 -6.90
N PHE A 81 -8.02 5.08 -5.74
CA PHE A 81 -7.47 4.63 -4.47
C PHE A 81 -8.01 3.25 -4.13
N TYR A 82 -9.32 3.02 -4.14
CA TYR A 82 -9.87 1.71 -3.82
C TYR A 82 -9.65 0.65 -4.90
N LYS A 83 -9.45 1.05 -6.17
CA LYS A 83 -8.90 0.17 -7.22
C LYS A 83 -7.48 -0.30 -6.85
N TYR A 84 -6.63 0.59 -6.34
CA TYR A 84 -5.29 0.25 -5.84
C TYR A 84 -5.37 -0.76 -4.70
N VAL A 85 -6.21 -0.48 -3.71
CA VAL A 85 -6.42 -1.33 -2.54
C VAL A 85 -6.91 -2.73 -2.94
N ALA A 86 -7.99 -2.83 -3.73
CA ALA A 86 -8.53 -4.12 -4.16
C ALA A 86 -7.53 -4.99 -4.91
N ASN A 87 -6.65 -4.38 -5.72
CA ASN A 87 -5.61 -5.13 -6.42
C ASN A 87 -4.55 -5.67 -5.43
N SER A 88 -4.27 -4.94 -4.35
CA SER A 88 -3.39 -5.40 -3.27
C SER A 88 -4.00 -6.58 -2.52
N GLU A 89 -5.27 -6.45 -2.13
CA GLU A 89 -6.01 -7.49 -1.43
C GLU A 89 -6.16 -8.77 -2.26
N SER A 90 -6.41 -8.65 -3.57
CA SER A 90 -6.52 -9.78 -4.50
C SER A 90 -5.29 -10.68 -4.51
N GLN A 91 -4.10 -10.10 -4.27
CA GLN A 91 -2.83 -10.81 -4.24
C GLN A 91 -2.47 -11.30 -2.83
N ALA A 92 -3.03 -10.68 -1.79
CA ALA A 92 -2.89 -11.15 -0.42
C ALA A 92 -3.68 -12.45 -0.16
N ILE A 93 -4.83 -12.62 -0.82
CA ILE A 93 -5.71 -13.78 -0.66
C ILE A 93 -4.97 -15.13 -0.81
N PRO A 94 -4.24 -15.42 -1.91
CA PRO A 94 -3.54 -16.70 -2.05
C PRO A 94 -2.46 -16.92 -0.99
N SER A 95 -1.74 -15.87 -0.60
CA SER A 95 -0.68 -15.95 0.40
C SER A 95 -1.22 -16.15 1.80
N ASN A 96 -2.29 -15.43 2.19
CA ASN A 96 -2.96 -15.62 3.48
C ASN A 96 -3.45 -17.06 3.65
N MET A 97 -4.13 -17.60 2.65
CA MET A 97 -4.61 -18.99 2.66
C MET A 97 -3.44 -19.97 2.75
N SER A 98 -2.40 -19.78 1.93
CA SER A 98 -1.27 -20.71 1.89
C SER A 98 -0.42 -20.66 3.16
N VAL A 99 -0.24 -19.49 3.77
CA VAL A 99 0.44 -19.37 5.07
C VAL A 99 -0.41 -20.03 6.16
N SER A 100 -1.72 -19.78 6.16
CA SER A 100 -2.63 -20.38 7.14
C SER A 100 -2.56 -21.92 7.11
N GLU A 101 -2.70 -22.51 5.92
CA GLU A 101 -2.72 -23.97 5.73
C GLU A 101 -1.39 -24.65 6.07
N LYS A 102 -0.26 -23.97 5.85
CA LYS A 102 1.08 -24.58 5.97
C LYS A 102 1.73 -24.40 7.33
N LEU A 103 1.35 -23.36 8.07
CA LEU A 103 1.96 -23.05 9.37
C LEU A 103 1.11 -23.51 10.55
N PHE A 104 -0.21 -23.51 10.41
CA PHE A 104 -1.13 -23.68 11.53
C PHE A 104 -1.92 -24.98 11.45
N ALA A 105 -2.39 -25.43 12.61
CA ALA A 105 -3.28 -26.58 12.64
C ALA A 105 -4.64 -26.17 12.03
N PRO A 106 -5.26 -27.02 11.20
CA PRO A 106 -6.59 -26.73 10.67
C PRO A 106 -7.56 -26.36 11.80
N TYR A 107 -8.26 -25.24 11.62
CA TYR A 107 -9.23 -24.69 12.58
C TYR A 107 -8.67 -24.23 13.93
N SER A 108 -7.35 -24.05 14.09
CA SER A 108 -6.82 -23.29 15.22
C SER A 108 -7.20 -21.80 15.10
N ASP A 109 -7.11 -21.06 16.20
CA ASP A 109 -7.44 -19.63 16.19
C ASP A 109 -6.57 -18.87 15.16
N GLU A 110 -5.27 -19.18 15.05
CA GLU A 110 -4.35 -18.57 14.09
C GLU A 110 -4.70 -18.92 12.64
N TYR A 111 -5.14 -20.16 12.41
CA TYR A 111 -5.66 -20.58 11.11
C TYR A 111 -6.90 -19.76 10.73
N MET A 112 -7.83 -19.62 11.68
CA MET A 112 -9.11 -18.93 11.47
C MET A 112 -8.94 -17.42 11.27
N ILE A 113 -7.96 -16.78 11.92
CA ILE A 113 -7.66 -15.36 11.73
C ILE A 113 -7.35 -15.08 10.24
N LEU A 114 -6.34 -15.73 9.66
CA LEU A 114 -5.97 -15.48 8.26
C LEU A 114 -7.05 -15.90 7.27
N HIS A 115 -7.81 -16.96 7.58
CA HIS A 115 -8.93 -17.39 6.75
C HIS A 115 -10.07 -16.36 6.77
N GLN A 116 -10.37 -15.77 7.92
CA GLN A 116 -11.39 -14.74 8.01
C GLN A 116 -10.95 -13.46 7.33
N GLU A 117 -9.72 -13.00 7.56
CA GLU A 117 -9.19 -11.80 6.88
C GLU A 117 -9.30 -11.98 5.36
N THR A 118 -9.02 -13.18 4.84
CA THR A 118 -9.23 -13.52 3.42
C THR A 118 -10.68 -13.33 2.94
N ASN A 119 -11.67 -13.65 3.78
CA ASN A 119 -13.08 -13.42 3.45
C ASN A 119 -13.44 -11.93 3.47
N GLU A 120 -12.87 -11.17 4.40
CA GLU A 120 -13.02 -9.71 4.49
C GLU A 120 -12.44 -9.05 3.23
N GLU A 121 -11.24 -9.45 2.79
CA GLU A 121 -10.63 -8.96 1.54
C GLU A 121 -11.53 -9.19 0.31
N LEU A 122 -12.24 -10.31 0.23
CA LEU A 122 -13.18 -10.57 -0.86
C LEU A 122 -14.39 -9.62 -0.83
N ASP A 123 -14.84 -9.22 0.37
CA ASP A 123 -15.89 -8.22 0.55
C ASP A 123 -15.43 -6.83 0.11
N HIS A 124 -14.21 -6.46 0.50
CA HIS A 124 -13.54 -5.22 0.14
C HIS A 124 -13.41 -5.08 -1.38
N ILE A 125 -12.80 -6.07 -2.05
CA ILE A 125 -12.62 -6.09 -3.51
C ILE A 125 -13.94 -5.89 -4.25
N TRP A 126 -15.01 -6.57 -3.83
CA TRP A 126 -16.32 -6.43 -4.45
C TRP A 126 -16.90 -5.01 -4.28
N SER A 127 -16.76 -4.46 -3.07
CA SER A 127 -17.25 -3.13 -2.72
C SER A 127 -16.51 -2.04 -3.51
N PHE A 128 -15.19 -2.15 -3.61
CA PHE A 128 -14.34 -1.24 -4.36
C PHE A 128 -14.57 -1.31 -5.87
N ARG A 129 -14.77 -2.51 -6.43
CA ARG A 129 -15.21 -2.69 -7.82
C ARG A 129 -16.53 -2.00 -8.11
N THR A 130 -17.46 -2.06 -7.17
CA THR A 130 -18.78 -1.42 -7.28
C THR A 130 -18.64 0.11 -7.31
N ILE A 131 -17.78 0.68 -6.49
CA ILE A 131 -17.52 2.14 -6.44
C ILE A 131 -16.82 2.62 -7.70
N HIS A 132 -15.78 1.91 -8.15
CA HIS A 132 -15.09 2.26 -9.40
C HIS A 132 -16.05 2.22 -10.59
N SER A 133 -16.89 1.18 -10.68
CA SER A 133 -17.92 1.06 -11.72
C SER A 133 -18.93 2.21 -11.67
N MET A 134 -19.34 2.64 -10.47
CA MET A 134 -20.19 3.82 -10.30
C MET A 134 -19.51 5.05 -10.87
N VAL A 135 -18.27 5.34 -10.47
CA VAL A 135 -17.56 6.54 -10.90
C VAL A 135 -17.33 6.55 -12.41
N CYS A 136 -16.96 5.43 -13.03
CA CYS A 136 -16.82 5.31 -14.48
C CYS A 136 -18.14 5.62 -15.21
N ARG A 137 -19.27 5.12 -14.69
CA ARG A 137 -20.60 5.40 -15.25
C ARG A 137 -20.95 6.90 -15.16
N GLU A 138 -20.76 7.52 -13.99
CA GLU A 138 -21.09 8.94 -13.79
C GLU A 138 -20.18 9.87 -14.60
N ILE A 139 -18.90 9.51 -14.76
CA ILE A 139 -17.94 10.26 -15.59
C ILE A 139 -18.20 10.05 -17.09
N GLY A 140 -18.76 8.90 -17.48
CA GLY A 140 -19.00 8.55 -18.88
C GLY A 140 -17.76 7.99 -19.59
N ILE A 141 -16.93 7.23 -18.87
CA ILE A 141 -15.73 6.58 -19.41
C ILE A 141 -15.79 5.06 -19.29
N GLN A 142 -15.00 4.40 -20.13
CA GLN A 142 -14.68 2.98 -19.97
C GLN A 142 -13.24 2.89 -19.43
N ASP A 143 -13.11 2.45 -18.19
CA ASP A 143 -11.83 2.16 -17.54
C ASP A 143 -11.87 0.72 -17.01
N SER A 144 -10.81 -0.05 -17.22
CA SER A 144 -10.72 -1.42 -16.68
C SER A 144 -10.46 -1.36 -15.19
N PHE A 145 -11.19 -2.13 -14.38
CA PHE A 145 -10.87 -2.26 -12.96
C PHE A 145 -9.55 -3.02 -12.75
N ASP A 146 -9.39 -4.13 -13.48
CA ASP A 146 -8.19 -4.95 -13.39
C ASP A 146 -7.10 -4.31 -14.24
N GLU A 147 -5.97 -3.96 -13.61
CA GLU A 147 -4.78 -3.46 -14.29
C GLU A 147 -3.57 -4.34 -13.92
N PRO A 148 -2.75 -4.75 -14.89
CA PRO A 148 -1.53 -5.49 -14.59
C PRO A 148 -0.57 -4.62 -13.75
N GLY A 149 0.06 -5.22 -12.74
CA GLY A 149 1.20 -4.65 -12.02
C GLY A 149 0.89 -3.98 -10.67
N PHE A 150 -0.33 -4.04 -10.16
CA PHE A 150 -0.72 -3.21 -9.01
C PHE A 150 -0.30 -3.72 -7.61
N PHE A 151 0.04 -5.00 -7.44
CA PHE A 151 0.77 -5.47 -6.25
C PHE A 151 2.22 -5.61 -6.69
N TYR A 152 3.20 -5.01 -6.04
CA TYR A 152 3.47 -4.89 -4.62
C TYR A 152 3.23 -3.45 -4.24
N GLY A 153 2.86 -3.19 -2.98
CA GLY A 153 2.78 -1.82 -2.50
C GLY A 153 3.96 -1.04 -3.07
N SER A 154 3.68 -0.02 -3.88
CA SER A 154 4.69 0.64 -4.71
C SER A 154 5.38 1.65 -3.83
N PHE A 155 5.85 1.12 -2.70
CA PHE A 155 6.82 1.61 -1.77
C PHE A 155 8.10 1.99 -2.48
N ARG A 156 8.26 1.65 -3.75
CA ARG A 156 9.42 2.01 -4.53
C ARG A 156 9.05 2.71 -5.83
N PRO A 157 9.95 3.58 -6.32
CA PRO A 157 9.90 4.04 -7.70
C PRO A 157 10.14 2.87 -8.69
N ILE A 158 9.29 2.71 -9.70
CA ILE A 158 9.35 1.62 -10.70
C ILE A 158 9.72 2.21 -12.07
N PRO A 159 10.74 1.70 -12.79
CA PRO A 159 10.98 2.14 -14.16
C PRO A 159 9.76 1.94 -15.07
N GLN A 160 9.45 2.91 -15.92
CA GLN A 160 8.34 2.90 -16.88
C GLN A 160 8.43 1.67 -17.80
N SER A 161 9.64 1.35 -18.27
CA SER A 161 9.89 0.16 -19.07
C SER A 161 9.58 -1.14 -18.31
N ASP A 162 9.86 -1.19 -17.01
CA ASP A 162 9.54 -2.37 -16.20
C ASP A 162 8.03 -2.46 -16.05
N TRP A 163 7.36 -1.34 -15.77
CA TRP A 163 5.90 -1.27 -15.66
C TRP A 163 5.17 -1.71 -16.93
N GLU A 164 5.58 -1.20 -18.10
CA GLU A 164 4.98 -1.57 -19.39
C GLU A 164 5.15 -3.04 -19.74
N ASN A 165 6.19 -3.68 -19.18
CA ASN A 165 6.47 -5.11 -19.33
C ASN A 165 6.00 -5.95 -18.13
N LEU A 166 5.30 -5.36 -17.15
CA LEU A 166 4.72 -6.12 -16.04
C LEU A 166 3.58 -6.97 -16.57
N ASP A 167 3.87 -8.24 -16.82
CA ASP A 167 2.84 -9.25 -16.95
C ASP A 167 2.42 -9.71 -15.55
N THR A 168 1.13 -9.61 -15.24
CA THR A 168 0.56 -10.22 -14.03
C THR A 168 0.36 -11.72 -14.16
N SER A 169 0.42 -12.25 -15.37
CA SER A 169 0.50 -13.68 -15.58
C SER A 169 1.79 -14.20 -14.95
N PHE A 170 1.67 -15.32 -14.25
CA PHE A 170 2.82 -15.96 -13.64
C PHE A 170 3.77 -16.45 -14.74
N SER A 171 4.93 -15.80 -14.88
CA SER A 171 6.02 -16.26 -15.73
C SER A 171 7.07 -16.98 -14.88
N PHE A 172 7.23 -18.29 -15.07
CA PHE A 172 8.28 -19.05 -14.38
C PHE A 172 9.54 -19.13 -15.26
N ASP A 173 10.47 -18.21 -15.04
CA ASP A 173 11.73 -18.16 -15.78
C ASP A 173 12.86 -18.89 -15.02
N VAL A 174 14.07 -18.85 -15.59
CA VAL A 174 15.25 -19.51 -15.04
C VAL A 174 15.60 -18.96 -13.65
N ASP A 175 15.45 -17.65 -13.44
CA ASP A 175 15.79 -16.98 -12.19
C ASP A 175 14.84 -17.38 -11.05
N LEU A 176 13.53 -17.43 -11.33
CA LEU A 176 12.53 -17.88 -10.35
C LEU A 176 12.63 -19.39 -10.10
N SER A 177 13.02 -20.17 -11.11
CA SER A 177 13.31 -21.60 -10.96
C SER A 177 14.52 -21.85 -10.06
N GLU A 178 15.59 -21.06 -10.20
CA GLU A 178 16.75 -21.13 -9.31
C GLU A 178 16.37 -20.72 -7.87
N THR A 179 15.62 -19.63 -7.73
CA THR A 179 15.09 -19.19 -6.42
C THR A 179 14.29 -20.30 -5.75
N LEU A 180 13.34 -20.92 -6.46
CA LEU A 180 12.55 -22.03 -5.93
C LEU A 180 13.43 -23.23 -5.56
N SER A 181 14.45 -23.53 -6.35
CA SER A 181 15.42 -24.60 -6.08
C SER A 181 16.19 -24.35 -4.78
N TYR A 182 16.62 -23.11 -4.52
CA TYR A 182 17.27 -22.77 -3.25
C TYR A 182 16.32 -22.86 -2.07
N LEU A 183 15.08 -22.38 -2.20
CA LEU A 183 14.09 -22.53 -1.14
C LEU A 183 13.79 -24.01 -0.85
N MET A 184 13.65 -24.85 -1.89
CA MET A 184 13.38 -26.29 -1.76
C MET A 184 14.49 -27.04 -1.01
N LYS A 185 15.74 -26.59 -1.11
CA LYS A 185 16.87 -27.15 -0.36
C LYS A 185 16.85 -26.78 1.12
N GLY A 186 15.96 -25.88 1.53
CA GLY A 186 15.73 -25.47 2.91
C GLY A 186 16.72 -24.43 3.44
N LYS A 187 16.65 -24.20 4.74
CA LYS A 187 17.31 -23.07 5.43
C LYS A 187 18.82 -22.92 5.20
N SER A 188 19.52 -24.02 4.94
CA SER A 188 20.97 -24.02 4.69
C SER A 188 21.38 -23.32 3.38
N PHE A 189 20.43 -23.10 2.47
CA PHE A 189 20.65 -22.41 1.20
C PHE A 189 20.16 -20.95 1.18
N LEU A 190 19.57 -20.46 2.28
CA LEU A 190 19.10 -19.08 2.35
C LEU A 190 20.22 -18.05 2.24
N ASN A 191 21.41 -18.34 2.75
CA ASN A 191 22.56 -17.44 2.60
C ASN A 191 22.93 -17.23 1.12
N LYS A 192 22.80 -18.25 0.27
CA LYS A 192 23.04 -18.09 -1.18
C LYS A 192 22.01 -17.19 -1.83
N LEU A 193 20.77 -17.26 -1.36
CA LEU A 193 19.72 -16.37 -1.83
C LEU A 193 20.00 -14.92 -1.40
N VAL A 194 20.47 -14.70 -0.17
CA VAL A 194 20.93 -13.38 0.29
C VAL A 194 22.09 -12.86 -0.57
N GLU A 195 23.12 -13.67 -0.81
CA GLU A 195 24.24 -13.32 -1.69
C GLU A 195 23.77 -12.92 -3.11
N GLN A 196 22.79 -13.64 -3.67
CA GLN A 196 22.20 -13.25 -4.96
C GLN A 196 21.46 -11.91 -4.84
N MET A 197 20.67 -11.71 -3.79
CA MET A 197 19.96 -10.44 -3.57
C MET A 197 20.89 -9.24 -3.36
N GLU A 198 22.13 -9.45 -2.92
CA GLU A 198 23.15 -8.39 -2.81
C GLU A 198 23.77 -8.02 -4.17
N LEU A 199 23.98 -9.01 -5.04
CA LEU A 199 24.68 -8.82 -6.31
C LEU A 199 23.76 -8.39 -7.47
N GLN A 200 22.48 -8.74 -7.38
CA GLN A 200 21.52 -8.53 -8.47
C GLN A 200 20.94 -7.12 -8.48
N ASN A 201 20.40 -6.72 -9.63
CA ASN A 201 19.77 -5.41 -9.78
C ASN A 201 18.40 -5.33 -9.06
N LYS A 202 17.90 -4.10 -8.91
CA LYS A 202 16.63 -3.83 -8.21
C LYS A 202 15.41 -4.48 -8.85
N ASN A 203 15.40 -4.68 -10.17
CA ASN A 203 14.28 -5.33 -10.85
C ASN A 203 14.22 -6.82 -10.48
N TRP A 204 15.35 -7.51 -10.59
CA TRP A 204 15.48 -8.90 -10.14
C TRP A 204 15.04 -9.08 -8.69
N LEU A 205 15.56 -8.26 -7.77
CA LEU A 205 15.22 -8.34 -6.34
C LEU A 205 13.71 -8.26 -6.10
N TYR A 206 13.03 -7.36 -6.79
CA TYR A 206 11.59 -7.20 -6.67
C TYR A 206 10.81 -8.39 -7.20
N ARG A 207 11.15 -8.86 -8.40
CA ARG A 207 10.52 -10.04 -9.00
C ARG A 207 10.69 -11.26 -8.10
N THR A 208 11.89 -11.44 -7.55
CA THR A 208 12.25 -12.52 -6.63
C THR A 208 11.49 -12.42 -5.31
N LEU A 209 11.48 -11.26 -4.64
CA LEU A 209 10.71 -11.07 -3.40
C LEU A 209 9.21 -11.28 -3.64
N ARG A 210 8.69 -10.80 -4.78
CA ARG A 210 7.31 -11.05 -5.20
C ARG A 210 7.01 -12.53 -5.29
N PHE A 211 7.83 -13.23 -6.04
CA PHE A 211 7.70 -14.67 -6.21
C PHE A 211 7.75 -15.39 -4.85
N ILE A 212 8.67 -15.02 -3.97
CA ILE A 212 8.85 -15.66 -2.66
C ILE A 212 7.60 -15.53 -1.79
N VAL A 213 7.07 -14.32 -1.62
CA VAL A 213 5.95 -14.07 -0.70
C VAL A 213 4.57 -14.34 -1.31
N GLY A 214 4.48 -14.45 -2.64
CA GLY A 214 3.26 -14.73 -3.39
C GLY A 214 3.12 -16.20 -3.81
N ASP A 215 4.04 -16.66 -4.66
CA ASP A 215 3.90 -17.92 -5.39
C ASP A 215 4.65 -19.08 -4.73
N ALA A 216 5.87 -18.84 -4.26
CA ALA A 216 6.73 -19.87 -3.72
C ALA A 216 6.13 -20.55 -2.48
N VAL A 217 5.48 -19.78 -1.59
CA VAL A 217 4.77 -20.33 -0.43
C VAL A 217 3.79 -21.42 -0.85
N ARG A 218 3.10 -21.25 -1.98
CA ARG A 218 2.09 -22.18 -2.50
C ARG A 218 2.73 -23.45 -3.06
N MET A 219 3.89 -23.31 -3.69
CA MET A 219 4.62 -24.38 -4.36
C MET A 219 5.46 -25.26 -3.44
N LEU A 220 5.86 -24.76 -2.27
CA LEU A 220 6.77 -25.45 -1.36
C LEU A 220 6.04 -26.35 -0.36
N PRO A 221 6.62 -27.48 0.07
CA PRO A 221 6.07 -28.27 1.18
C PRO A 221 6.02 -27.48 2.50
N ASP A 222 5.09 -27.82 3.39
CA ASP A 222 4.86 -27.15 4.68
C ASP A 222 6.13 -27.01 5.51
N GLU A 223 6.90 -28.09 5.63
CA GLU A 223 8.15 -28.13 6.40
C GLU A 223 9.17 -27.13 5.86
N ILE A 224 9.25 -26.97 4.54
CA ILE A 224 10.16 -26.02 3.88
C ILE A 224 9.68 -24.58 4.09
N VAL A 225 8.37 -24.33 4.02
CA VAL A 225 7.80 -23.00 4.29
C VAL A 225 8.09 -22.57 5.73
N GLN A 226 7.96 -23.49 6.69
CA GLN A 226 8.26 -23.25 8.11
C GLN A 226 9.76 -23.05 8.35
N ASP A 227 10.62 -23.95 7.86
CA ASP A 227 12.07 -23.88 8.07
C ASP A 227 12.69 -22.63 7.45
N ASN A 228 12.16 -22.18 6.30
CA ASN A 228 12.62 -20.97 5.65
C ASN A 228 12.00 -19.68 6.22
N GLY A 229 11.06 -19.79 7.16
CA GLY A 229 10.39 -18.65 7.78
C GLY A 229 9.50 -17.83 6.82
N LEU A 230 9.00 -18.42 5.73
CA LEU A 230 8.30 -17.67 4.68
C LEU A 230 6.96 -17.08 5.13
N GLY A 231 6.28 -17.71 6.10
CA GLY A 231 5.08 -17.13 6.69
C GLY A 231 5.36 -15.85 7.49
N SER A 232 6.49 -15.78 8.18
CA SER A 232 6.94 -14.54 8.83
C SER A 232 7.26 -13.46 7.81
N LEU A 233 8.01 -13.81 6.75
CA LEU A 233 8.34 -12.86 5.68
C LEU A 233 7.08 -12.29 5.02
N TRP A 234 6.09 -13.14 4.72
CA TRP A 234 4.80 -12.71 4.18
C TRP A 234 4.10 -11.70 5.10
N LEU A 235 3.94 -12.02 6.38
CA LEU A 235 3.20 -11.17 7.31
C LEU A 235 3.92 -9.85 7.59
N LEU A 236 5.25 -9.86 7.71
CA LEU A 236 6.04 -8.63 7.87
C LEU A 236 6.06 -7.79 6.58
N TYR A 237 6.05 -8.43 5.42
CA TYR A 237 5.87 -7.75 4.13
C TYR A 237 4.47 -7.10 4.06
N ARG A 238 3.41 -7.85 4.38
CA ARG A 238 2.03 -7.35 4.44
C ARG A 238 1.88 -6.21 5.44
N TYR A 239 2.59 -6.25 6.57
CA TYR A 239 2.61 -5.14 7.52
C TYR A 239 3.01 -3.82 6.86
N MET A 240 4.03 -3.82 6.00
CA MET A 240 4.44 -2.61 5.26
C MET A 240 3.33 -2.09 4.34
N ALA A 241 2.53 -2.97 3.74
CA ALA A 241 1.33 -2.56 2.99
C ALA A 241 0.24 -1.98 3.87
N ASN A 242 0.00 -2.57 5.03
CA ASN A 242 -0.97 -2.05 5.98
C ASN A 242 -0.55 -0.70 6.56
N VAL A 243 0.75 -0.40 6.66
CA VAL A 243 1.25 0.94 7.05
C VAL A 243 0.79 2.00 6.05
N GLU A 244 0.95 1.75 4.75
CA GLU A 244 0.54 2.68 3.70
C GLU A 244 -0.98 2.86 3.66
N LEU A 245 -1.71 1.74 3.69
CA LEU A 245 -3.18 1.74 3.64
C LEU A 245 -3.77 2.48 4.84
N LYS A 246 -3.39 2.08 6.06
CA LYS A 246 -3.88 2.69 7.30
C LYS A 246 -3.55 4.17 7.37
N GLN A 247 -2.39 4.58 6.88
CA GLN A 247 -2.05 6.00 6.77
C GLN A 247 -3.01 6.71 5.82
N ALA A 248 -3.19 6.19 4.60
CA ALA A 248 -4.02 6.84 3.60
C ALA A 248 -5.48 6.98 4.05
N GLU A 249 -6.07 5.92 4.60
CA GLU A 249 -7.46 5.92 5.06
C GLU A 249 -7.71 6.76 6.30
N SER A 250 -6.75 6.82 7.23
CA SER A 250 -6.85 7.66 8.42
C SER A 250 -6.98 9.14 8.07
N TYR A 251 -6.45 9.56 6.92
CA TYR A 251 -6.45 10.95 6.49
C TYR A 251 -7.37 11.21 5.29
N LEU A 252 -8.00 10.17 4.72
CA LEU A 252 -8.91 10.28 3.59
C LEU A 252 -10.11 11.19 3.91
N PHE A 253 -10.50 11.28 5.18
CA PHE A 253 -11.58 12.15 5.66
C PHE A 253 -11.15 13.01 6.88
N ASP A 254 -9.88 13.44 6.92
CA ASP A 254 -9.35 14.30 7.97
C ASP A 254 -10.06 15.67 8.03
N ASP A 255 -10.16 16.27 9.22
CA ASP A 255 -10.87 17.53 9.49
C ASP A 255 -12.36 17.56 9.01
N PRO A 256 -13.21 16.59 9.45
CA PRO A 256 -14.59 16.47 8.97
C PRO A 256 -15.49 17.67 9.28
N GLU A 257 -15.11 18.52 10.24
CA GLU A 257 -15.81 19.76 10.56
C GLU A 257 -15.64 20.83 9.48
N ASN A 258 -14.54 20.77 8.71
CA ASN A 258 -14.17 21.78 7.71
C ASN A 258 -14.61 21.41 6.29
N PHE A 259 -15.03 20.17 6.05
CA PHE A 259 -15.34 19.66 4.72
C PHE A 259 -16.71 18.98 4.69
N ALA A 260 -17.48 19.26 3.64
CA ALA A 260 -18.76 18.60 3.40
C ALA A 260 -18.54 17.23 2.75
N TYR A 261 -18.16 16.23 3.53
CA TYR A 261 -17.97 14.87 3.01
C TYR A 261 -19.30 14.19 2.65
N ASP A 262 -19.23 13.28 1.68
CA ASP A 262 -20.31 12.34 1.40
C ASP A 262 -20.39 11.30 2.54
N PRO A 263 -21.56 11.15 3.19
CA PRO A 263 -21.67 10.28 4.36
C PRO A 263 -21.46 8.80 4.04
N LEU A 264 -21.85 8.33 2.84
CA LEU A 264 -21.68 6.92 2.47
C LEU A 264 -20.22 6.61 2.13
N ALA A 265 -19.51 7.56 1.50
CA ALA A 265 -18.07 7.42 1.28
C ALA A 265 -17.28 7.40 2.61
N PHE A 266 -17.67 8.25 3.57
CA PHE A 266 -17.10 8.25 4.92
C PHE A 266 -17.36 6.94 5.65
N GLU A 267 -18.59 6.45 5.63
CA GLU A 267 -18.99 5.19 6.27
C GLU A 267 -18.26 3.98 5.68
N LEU A 268 -18.09 3.93 4.37
CA LEU A 268 -17.33 2.88 3.70
C LEU A 268 -15.86 2.85 4.17
N ASN A 269 -15.18 4.00 4.20
CA ASN A 269 -13.80 4.09 4.69
C ASN A 269 -13.72 3.73 6.18
N HIS A 270 -14.73 4.10 6.97
CA HIS A 270 -14.78 3.73 8.39
C HIS A 270 -14.98 2.22 8.62
N ALA A 271 -15.75 1.56 7.76
CA ALA A 271 -15.90 0.12 7.78
C ALA A 271 -14.56 -0.55 7.42
N HIS A 272 -13.95 -0.15 6.30
CA HIS A 272 -12.69 -0.73 5.82
C HIS A 272 -11.54 -0.55 6.83
N ILE A 273 -11.32 0.67 7.33
CA ILE A 273 -10.23 0.96 8.28
C ILE A 273 -10.34 0.13 9.58
N THR A 274 -11.56 -0.26 9.97
CA THR A 274 -11.80 -1.09 11.16
C THR A 274 -11.34 -2.53 10.94
N ASP A 275 -11.50 -3.06 9.73
CA ASP A 275 -11.00 -4.37 9.33
C ASP A 275 -9.48 -4.33 9.19
N GLU A 276 -8.95 -3.33 8.49
CA GLU A 276 -7.51 -3.14 8.28
C GLU A 276 -6.72 -2.88 9.56
N ALA A 277 -7.34 -2.28 10.60
CA ALA A 277 -6.71 -2.14 11.90
C ALA A 277 -6.39 -3.50 12.55
N ARG A 278 -7.23 -4.52 12.31
CA ARG A 278 -6.97 -5.90 12.77
C ARG A 278 -5.89 -6.54 11.94
N HIS A 279 -5.98 -6.45 10.62
CA HIS A 279 -5.00 -7.00 9.68
C HIS A 279 -3.61 -6.42 9.93
N TYR A 280 -3.52 -5.12 10.19
CA TYR A 280 -2.29 -4.44 10.61
C TYR A 280 -1.67 -5.07 11.86
N THR A 281 -2.49 -5.39 12.87
CA THR A 281 -2.04 -6.00 14.12
C THR A 281 -1.60 -7.45 13.90
N THR A 282 -2.38 -8.22 13.14
CA THR A 282 -2.03 -9.59 12.73
C THR A 282 -0.68 -9.60 12.01
N SER A 283 -0.53 -8.80 10.97
CA SER A 283 0.67 -8.76 10.14
C SER A 283 1.94 -8.48 10.95
N PHE A 284 1.92 -7.56 11.91
CA PHE A 284 3.10 -7.30 12.75
C PHE A 284 3.29 -8.34 13.85
N ASP A 285 2.30 -8.51 14.73
CA ASP A 285 2.50 -9.25 15.98
C ASP A 285 2.70 -10.74 15.69
N LEU A 286 1.88 -11.31 14.79
CA LEU A 286 2.03 -12.70 14.35
C LEU A 286 3.29 -12.88 13.49
N GLY A 287 3.55 -11.95 12.56
CA GLY A 287 4.74 -11.99 11.71
C GLY A 287 6.04 -11.95 12.51
N PHE A 288 6.10 -11.13 13.55
CA PHE A 288 7.24 -11.01 14.45
C PHE A 288 7.39 -12.23 15.37
N GLU A 289 6.30 -12.80 15.87
CA GLU A 289 6.40 -14.02 16.67
C GLU A 289 6.90 -15.21 15.84
N LEU A 290 6.44 -15.33 14.59
CA LEU A 290 6.96 -16.34 13.66
C LEU A 290 8.45 -16.11 13.36
N TYR A 291 8.86 -14.84 13.21
CA TYR A 291 10.27 -14.48 13.03
C TYR A 291 11.13 -14.98 14.20
N GLN A 292 10.71 -14.73 15.44
CA GLN A 292 11.44 -15.13 16.65
C GLN A 292 11.60 -16.65 16.78
N LYS A 293 10.70 -17.43 16.19
CA LYS A 293 10.73 -18.90 16.19
C LYS A 293 11.43 -19.50 14.99
N ALA A 294 11.70 -18.70 13.96
CA ALA A 294 12.40 -19.16 12.77
C ALA A 294 13.85 -19.54 13.11
N PRO A 295 14.45 -20.49 12.38
CA PRO A 295 15.88 -20.80 12.51
C PRO A 295 16.76 -19.57 12.25
N PRO A 296 18.00 -19.50 12.79
CA PRO A 296 18.89 -18.35 12.61
C PRO A 296 19.13 -17.96 11.14
N GLU A 297 19.26 -18.95 10.25
CA GLU A 297 19.43 -18.70 8.81
C GLU A 297 18.21 -18.02 8.20
N ALA A 298 17.01 -18.43 8.62
CA ALA A 298 15.76 -17.81 8.20
C ALA A 298 15.60 -16.41 8.78
N GLN A 299 16.00 -16.19 10.04
CA GLN A 299 15.99 -14.85 10.64
C GLN A 299 16.91 -13.88 9.88
N ASN A 300 18.11 -14.32 9.50
CA ASN A 300 19.04 -13.51 8.71
C ASN A 300 18.46 -13.17 7.34
N PHE A 301 17.87 -14.16 6.66
CA PHE A 301 17.21 -13.95 5.38
C PHE A 301 16.04 -12.96 5.47
N ILE A 302 15.16 -13.12 6.48
CA ILE A 302 14.03 -12.21 6.71
C ILE A 302 14.52 -10.79 7.01
N ARG A 303 15.53 -10.63 7.88
CA ARG A 303 16.13 -9.31 8.18
C ARG A 303 16.64 -8.64 6.91
N TYR A 304 17.40 -9.37 6.09
CA TYR A 304 17.95 -8.83 4.86
C TYR A 304 16.84 -8.41 3.88
N ALA A 305 15.85 -9.27 3.64
CA ALA A 305 14.72 -8.96 2.76
C ALA A 305 13.92 -7.74 3.27
N MET A 306 13.58 -7.71 4.56
CA MET A 306 12.84 -6.61 5.18
C MET A 306 13.63 -5.31 5.18
N GLN A 307 14.96 -5.35 5.36
CA GLN A 307 15.81 -4.18 5.21
C GLN A 307 15.67 -3.57 3.81
N LYS A 308 15.74 -4.37 2.74
CA LYS A 308 15.58 -3.87 1.37
C LYS A 308 14.19 -3.28 1.12
N ILE A 309 13.15 -3.92 1.65
CA ILE A 309 11.77 -3.42 1.56
C ILE A 309 11.63 -2.07 2.28
N VAL A 310 12.20 -1.92 3.47
CA VAL A 310 12.17 -0.68 4.26
C VAL A 310 12.97 0.43 3.60
N GLU A 311 14.17 0.14 3.10
CA GLU A 311 15.01 1.11 2.37
C GLU A 311 14.30 1.64 1.12
N ASP A 312 13.67 0.75 0.35
CA ASP A 312 12.85 1.13 -0.80
C ASP A 312 11.66 2.00 -0.36
N TYR A 313 10.94 1.60 0.71
CA TYR A 313 9.80 2.36 1.25
C TYR A 313 10.18 3.78 1.70
N ILE A 314 11.32 3.94 2.36
CA ILE A 314 11.83 5.26 2.76
C ILE A 314 12.08 6.11 1.51
N ASN A 315 12.72 5.55 0.48
CA ASN A 315 13.00 6.27 -0.75
C ASN A 315 11.74 6.80 -1.45
N ALA A 316 10.65 6.03 -1.51
CA ALA A 316 9.41 6.53 -2.10
C ALA A 316 8.63 7.47 -1.18
N SER A 317 8.51 7.13 0.11
CA SER A 317 7.63 7.83 1.04
C SER A 317 8.11 9.24 1.39
N PHE A 318 9.43 9.42 1.57
CA PHE A 318 10.02 10.70 1.99
C PHE A 318 10.54 11.53 0.80
N THR A 319 10.05 11.24 -0.41
CA THR A 319 10.22 12.05 -1.62
C THR A 319 9.04 13.03 -1.74
N THR A 320 9.31 14.32 -1.90
CA THR A 320 8.25 15.33 -2.07
C THR A 320 7.55 15.15 -3.41
N TYR A 321 6.30 15.61 -3.52
CA TYR A 321 5.52 15.45 -4.75
C TYR A 321 6.23 16.00 -6.01
N LEU A 322 6.90 17.16 -5.93
CA LEU A 322 7.60 17.73 -7.09
C LEU A 322 8.84 16.91 -7.48
N GLU A 323 9.55 16.31 -6.52
CA GLU A 323 10.62 15.35 -6.81
C GLU A 323 10.07 14.07 -7.48
N LYS A 324 8.89 13.59 -7.05
CA LYS A 324 8.20 12.45 -7.70
C LYS A 324 7.84 12.76 -9.16
N LEU A 325 7.42 14.00 -9.46
CA LEU A 325 7.16 14.43 -10.84
C LEU A 325 8.43 14.47 -11.72
N ASP A 326 9.58 14.80 -11.14
CA ASP A 326 10.85 14.77 -11.86
C ASP A 326 11.30 13.33 -12.16
N LEU A 327 11.16 12.43 -11.18
CA LEU A 327 11.39 11.00 -11.37
C LEU A 327 10.50 10.43 -12.49
N ASN A 328 9.23 10.82 -12.53
CA ASN A 328 8.32 10.42 -13.62
C ASN A 328 8.83 10.85 -15.00
N LYS A 329 9.46 12.04 -15.13
CA LYS A 329 10.10 12.46 -16.39
C LYS A 329 11.24 11.53 -16.82
N GLN A 330 11.96 10.99 -15.85
CA GLN A 330 13.08 10.07 -16.06
C GLN A 330 12.60 8.64 -16.35
N GLY A 331 11.29 8.44 -16.54
CA GLY A 331 10.69 7.14 -16.75
C GLY A 331 10.61 6.35 -15.45
N VAL A 332 10.29 7.00 -14.33
CA VAL A 332 10.10 6.33 -13.04
C VAL A 332 8.70 6.61 -12.49
N ILE A 333 7.88 5.58 -12.42
CA ILE A 333 6.50 5.63 -11.92
C ILE A 333 6.50 5.50 -10.40
N LEU A 334 5.77 6.41 -9.75
CA LEU A 334 5.37 6.28 -8.35
C LEU A 334 3.84 6.17 -8.27
N THR A 335 3.35 5.30 -7.40
CA THR A 335 1.93 4.97 -7.33
C THR A 335 1.06 6.14 -6.93
N ASP A 336 1.45 6.89 -5.90
CA ASP A 336 0.71 8.07 -5.47
C ASP A 336 0.54 9.07 -6.62
N THR A 337 1.62 9.42 -7.31
CA THR A 337 1.61 10.32 -8.47
C THR A 337 0.70 9.78 -9.57
N ARG A 338 0.74 8.47 -9.83
CA ARG A 338 -0.13 7.83 -10.82
C ARG A 338 -1.61 7.91 -10.42
N LEU A 339 -1.95 7.65 -9.15
CA LEU A 339 -3.32 7.75 -8.65
C LEU A 339 -3.87 9.16 -8.82
N GLY A 340 -3.12 10.19 -8.44
CA GLY A 340 -3.54 11.59 -8.62
C GLY A 340 -3.73 11.96 -10.10
N LEU A 341 -2.77 11.58 -10.95
CA LEU A 341 -2.85 11.87 -12.39
C LEU A 341 -4.00 11.11 -13.07
N ASN A 342 -4.22 9.83 -12.75
CA ASN A 342 -5.33 9.05 -13.30
C ASN A 342 -6.68 9.63 -12.86
N SER A 343 -6.79 10.06 -11.61
CA SER A 343 -7.99 10.72 -11.10
C SER A 343 -8.29 12.01 -11.86
N LEU A 344 -7.27 12.82 -12.12
CA LEU A 344 -7.41 14.03 -12.94
C LEU A 344 -7.79 13.69 -14.38
N ARG A 345 -7.14 12.70 -15.01
CA ARG A 345 -7.48 12.24 -16.37
C ARG A 345 -8.94 11.81 -16.46
N MET A 346 -9.38 10.94 -15.55
CA MET A 346 -10.77 10.49 -15.48
C MET A 346 -11.71 11.69 -15.34
N SER A 347 -11.43 12.60 -14.41
CA SER A 347 -12.28 13.78 -14.17
C SER A 347 -12.44 14.67 -15.40
N LEU A 348 -11.39 14.85 -16.20
CA LEU A 348 -11.41 15.68 -17.41
C LEU A 348 -12.37 15.17 -18.49
N HIS A 349 -12.79 13.90 -18.44
CA HIS A 349 -13.81 13.37 -19.36
C HIS A 349 -15.24 13.79 -18.99
N HIS A 350 -15.48 14.19 -17.73
CA HIS A 350 -16.82 14.53 -17.27
C HIS A 350 -17.32 15.84 -17.91
N PRO A 351 -18.60 15.96 -18.33
CA PRO A 351 -19.17 17.18 -18.94
C PRO A 351 -18.93 18.48 -18.17
N GLU A 352 -19.00 18.47 -16.83
CA GLU A 352 -18.60 19.60 -15.94
C GLU A 352 -17.20 20.18 -16.20
N PHE A 353 -16.29 19.43 -16.83
CA PHE A 353 -14.94 19.90 -17.19
C PHE A 353 -14.84 20.41 -18.63
N ILE A 354 -15.93 20.55 -19.38
CA ILE A 354 -15.89 20.98 -20.80
C ILE A 354 -15.20 22.33 -21.01
N HIS A 355 -15.35 23.26 -20.06
CA HIS A 355 -14.68 24.58 -20.09
C HIS A 355 -13.32 24.60 -19.36
N LYS A 356 -12.87 23.45 -18.88
CA LYS A 356 -11.58 23.25 -18.18
C LYS A 356 -10.67 22.29 -18.95
N GLN A 357 -10.99 21.94 -20.18
CA GLN A 357 -10.15 21.05 -20.99
C GLN A 357 -8.72 21.58 -21.09
N VAL A 358 -7.76 20.70 -20.82
CA VAL A 358 -6.34 21.04 -20.76
C VAL A 358 -5.51 19.86 -21.26
N ASP A 359 -4.42 20.16 -21.96
CA ASP A 359 -3.39 19.16 -22.24
C ASP A 359 -2.67 18.81 -20.93
N ILE A 360 -2.94 17.62 -20.41
CA ILE A 360 -2.40 17.19 -19.12
C ILE A 360 -0.87 17.16 -19.11
N ASN A 361 -0.22 16.89 -20.24
CA ASN A 361 1.24 16.87 -20.31
C ASN A 361 1.81 18.29 -20.20
N LYS A 362 1.15 19.28 -20.81
CA LYS A 362 1.50 20.70 -20.62
C LYS A 362 1.25 21.16 -19.20
N LEU A 363 0.14 20.73 -18.59
CA LEU A 363 -0.17 21.03 -17.20
C LEU A 363 0.89 20.46 -16.24
N ILE A 364 1.26 19.20 -16.40
CA ILE A 364 2.34 18.56 -15.63
C ILE A 364 3.67 19.30 -15.84
N HIS A 365 3.99 19.70 -17.07
CA HIS A 365 5.20 20.48 -17.35
C HIS A 365 5.22 21.80 -16.58
N SER A 366 4.09 22.52 -16.54
CA SER A 366 4.00 23.79 -15.81
C SER A 366 4.26 23.67 -14.31
N TRP A 367 3.98 22.51 -13.70
CA TRP A 367 4.27 22.27 -12.29
C TRP A 367 5.76 22.12 -12.02
N ARG A 368 6.53 21.70 -13.03
CA ARG A 368 7.99 21.59 -12.92
C ARG A 368 8.66 22.96 -12.97
N ASP A 369 8.05 23.95 -13.58
CA ASP A 369 8.59 25.31 -13.62
C ASP A 369 8.35 26.10 -12.32
N MET A 370 7.74 25.47 -11.31
CA MET A 370 7.62 26.02 -9.96
C MET A 370 8.99 26.19 -9.28
N SER A 371 9.12 27.25 -8.46
CA SER A 371 10.43 27.62 -7.86
C SER A 371 11.06 26.50 -7.03
N LEU A 372 12.40 26.48 -7.01
CA LEU A 372 13.19 25.47 -6.30
C LEU A 372 12.86 25.40 -4.80
N SER A 373 12.55 26.52 -4.16
CA SER A 373 12.12 26.58 -2.76
C SER A 373 10.81 25.82 -2.51
N TRP A 374 9.83 25.89 -3.42
CA TRP A 374 8.55 25.20 -3.25
C TRP A 374 8.66 23.68 -3.42
N ARG A 375 9.73 23.19 -4.07
CA ARG A 375 9.98 21.76 -4.25
C ARG A 375 10.35 21.02 -2.98
N LYS A 376 10.76 21.76 -1.95
CA LYS A 376 11.10 21.25 -0.62
C LYS A 376 10.00 21.51 0.41
N ILE A 377 8.85 22.06 0.01
CA ILE A 377 7.81 22.44 0.95
C ILE A 377 6.73 21.36 1.00
N ILE A 378 6.42 20.87 2.21
CA ILE A 378 5.35 19.92 2.46
C ILE A 378 4.27 20.50 3.37
N GLY A 379 3.02 20.07 3.16
CA GLY A 379 1.85 20.51 3.94
C GLY A 379 1.63 19.71 5.21
N SER A 380 0.66 20.12 6.03
CA SER A 380 0.32 19.47 7.30
C SER A 380 -0.08 18.00 7.15
N LEU A 381 -0.87 17.64 6.13
CA LEU A 381 -1.27 16.26 5.87
C LEU A 381 -0.09 15.37 5.46
N GLU A 382 0.81 15.89 4.63
CA GLU A 382 2.04 15.18 4.26
C GLU A 382 2.96 14.99 5.47
N GLN A 383 3.07 15.99 6.36
CA GLN A 383 3.77 15.86 7.65
C GLN A 383 3.13 14.80 8.55
N LYS A 384 1.79 14.80 8.71
CA LYS A 384 1.05 13.77 9.48
C LYS A 384 1.32 12.37 8.91
N SER A 385 1.30 12.25 7.58
CA SER A 385 1.62 11.01 6.86
C SER A 385 3.05 10.56 7.13
N TRP A 386 4.04 11.42 6.90
CA TRP A 386 5.46 11.11 7.08
C TRP A 386 5.77 10.71 8.52
N ARG A 387 5.23 11.43 9.50
CA ARG A 387 5.39 11.11 10.92
C ARG A 387 4.83 9.73 11.26
N TYR A 388 3.61 9.42 10.81
CA TYR A 388 3.02 8.11 11.04
C TYR A 388 3.88 7.00 10.42
N ARG A 389 4.26 7.15 9.14
CA ARG A 389 5.11 6.18 8.43
C ARG A 389 6.45 5.99 9.14
N ALA A 390 7.10 7.09 9.55
CA ALA A 390 8.37 7.05 10.26
C ALA A 390 8.27 6.26 11.58
N GLN A 391 7.20 6.46 12.36
CA GLN A 391 6.97 5.71 13.59
C GLN A 391 6.80 4.20 13.33
N GLN A 392 6.07 3.83 12.28
CA GLN A 392 5.85 2.42 11.94
C GLN A 392 7.10 1.74 11.40
N ILE A 393 7.90 2.47 10.61
CA ILE A 393 9.21 2.02 10.14
C ILE A 393 10.16 1.84 11.33
N ALA A 394 10.23 2.81 12.24
CA ALA A 394 11.10 2.75 13.41
C ALA A 394 10.78 1.54 14.31
N ARG A 395 9.49 1.24 14.50
CA ARG A 395 9.03 0.03 15.21
C ARG A 395 9.59 -1.25 14.56
N LEU A 396 9.50 -1.36 13.24
CA LEU A 396 9.98 -2.54 12.50
C LEU A 396 11.51 -2.64 12.51
N VAL A 397 12.20 -1.52 12.27
CA VAL A 397 13.67 -1.42 12.31
C VAL A 397 14.19 -1.86 13.68
N GLN A 398 13.56 -1.40 14.76
CA GLN A 398 13.94 -1.80 16.12
C GLN A 398 13.65 -3.28 16.38
N ALA A 399 12.47 -3.78 15.99
CA ALA A 399 12.06 -5.15 16.27
C ALA A 399 12.95 -6.18 15.55
N LEU A 400 13.35 -5.91 14.31
CA LEU A 400 14.17 -6.81 13.49
C LEU A 400 15.66 -6.45 13.52
N GLU A 401 16.06 -5.41 14.25
CA GLU A 401 17.43 -4.89 14.29
C GLU A 401 17.98 -4.60 12.87
N LEU A 402 17.20 -3.91 12.04
CA LEU A 402 17.60 -3.63 10.66
C LEU A 402 18.71 -2.58 10.60
N GLU A 403 19.74 -2.82 9.80
CA GLU A 403 20.88 -1.92 9.62
C GLU A 403 20.73 -1.10 8.33
N LEU A 404 19.90 -0.06 8.38
CA LEU A 404 19.61 0.76 7.20
C LEU A 404 20.87 1.41 6.62
N ASN A 405 21.04 1.31 5.29
CA ASN A 405 22.14 1.95 4.58
C ASN A 405 21.90 3.46 4.42
N GLN A 406 22.43 4.24 5.36
CA GLN A 406 22.28 5.70 5.40
C GLN A 406 22.88 6.39 4.17
N GLU A 407 24.02 5.91 3.67
CA GLU A 407 24.68 6.47 2.48
C GLU A 407 23.82 6.29 1.23
N LEU A 408 23.20 5.11 1.06
CA LEU A 408 22.30 4.81 -0.04
C LEU A 408 21.02 5.64 0.01
N LEU A 409 20.48 5.88 1.21
CA LEU A 409 19.26 6.64 1.41
C LEU A 409 19.47 8.15 1.30
N GLY A 410 20.68 8.65 1.59
CA GLY A 410 21.03 10.07 1.50
C GLY A 410 20.03 10.96 2.25
N ASN A 411 19.58 12.04 1.60
CA ASN A 411 18.63 12.98 2.21
C ASN A 411 17.25 12.39 2.55
N ARG A 412 16.91 11.21 2.01
CA ARG A 412 15.66 10.51 2.39
C ARG A 412 15.75 9.94 3.79
N TYR A 413 16.95 9.55 4.23
CA TYR A 413 17.19 9.13 5.60
C TYR A 413 17.01 10.30 6.56
N ASP A 414 17.57 11.47 6.23
CA ASP A 414 17.44 12.68 7.06
C ASP A 414 15.98 13.08 7.23
N ARG A 415 15.21 13.12 6.14
CA ARG A 415 13.77 13.41 6.19
C ARG A 415 12.96 12.37 6.99
N TYR A 416 13.35 11.10 6.92
CA TYR A 416 12.76 10.05 7.74
C TYR A 416 13.03 10.29 9.23
N GLN A 417 14.26 10.66 9.62
CA GLN A 417 14.61 11.01 11.00
C GLN A 417 13.88 12.28 11.45
N ASP A 418 13.86 13.33 10.64
CA ASP A 418 13.13 14.58 10.93
C ASP A 418 11.64 14.30 11.20
N ALA A 419 11.02 13.47 10.36
CA ALA A 419 9.62 13.09 10.53
C ALA A 419 9.37 12.25 11.80
N LEU A 420 10.34 11.41 12.20
CA LEU A 420 10.28 10.62 13.43
C LEU A 420 10.37 11.52 14.67
N GLU A 421 11.23 12.54 14.62
CA GLU A 421 11.48 13.49 15.72
C GLU A 421 10.45 14.61 15.81
N ALA A 422 9.69 14.85 14.74
CA ALA A 422 8.70 15.92 14.65
C ALA A 422 7.64 15.85 15.77
N LYS A 423 7.66 16.86 16.66
CA LYS A 423 6.72 16.97 17.79
C LYS A 423 5.41 17.65 17.37
N GLU A 424 5.51 18.66 16.52
CA GLU A 424 4.39 19.52 16.11
C GLU A 424 4.20 19.50 14.59
N ILE A 425 2.94 19.51 14.15
CA ILE A 425 2.58 19.62 12.73
C ILE A 425 2.37 21.10 12.41
N GLN A 426 3.14 21.62 11.45
CA GLN A 426 3.02 23.01 11.00
C GLN A 426 2.22 23.08 9.72
N ARG A 427 1.74 24.29 9.38
CA ARG A 427 0.98 24.50 8.13
C ARG A 427 1.80 24.16 6.89
N LEU A 428 3.06 24.59 6.85
CA LEU A 428 4.04 24.32 5.80
C LEU A 428 5.42 24.24 6.44
N ILE A 429 6.25 23.29 6.01
CA ILE A 429 7.67 23.22 6.39
C ILE A 429 8.53 23.01 5.15
N GLU A 430 9.76 23.50 5.20
CA GLU A 430 10.81 23.14 4.24
C GLU A 430 11.55 21.90 4.75
N VAL A 431 11.78 20.91 3.88
CA VAL A 431 12.49 19.67 4.20
C VAL A 431 13.84 19.59 3.49
N ALA A 432 14.78 18.81 4.05
CA ALA A 432 16.18 18.70 3.61
C ALA A 432 16.36 18.46 2.10
#